data_AF-A0A7R9M0W5-F1
#
_entry.id   AF-A0A7R9M0W5-F1
#
_cell.length_a   1.000
_cell.length_b   1.000
_cell.length_c   1.000
_cell.angle_alpha   90.00
_cell.angle_beta   90.00
_cell.angle_gamma   90.00
#
_symmetry.space_group_name_H-M   'P 1'
#
loop_
_entity.id
_entity.type
_entity.pdbx_description
1 polymer ?
#
loop_
_entity_poly.entity_id
_entity_poly.type
_entity_poly.pdbx_seq_one_letter_code
_entity_poly.pdbx_strand_id
1 'polypeptide(L)'
;CVSLSNRQPLVLLSTTFQKYLREYAHRVLQSNLPRVGAFSSSITSLSNTITSAANTREGVLSAASSAAGLLQSFLKEAEGGVKVLSKSELCQVCSVLLTANYCLETTQQLEKKLQERVDQTLTDKINMSPELDIFHGIISNCIQLLIHNIEA
;
A
#
# COMPACT_ATOMS: atom_id res chain seq x y z
N CYS A 1 17.09 -23.41 -32.81
CA CYS A 1 17.50 -23.57 -31.38
C CYS A 1 17.23 -22.32 -30.52
N VAL A 2 17.35 -21.09 -31.04
CA VAL A 2 17.04 -19.84 -30.30
C VAL A 2 15.54 -19.66 -29.99
N SER A 3 14.63 -20.11 -30.86
CA SER A 3 13.17 -19.86 -30.72
C SER A 3 12.46 -20.66 -29.62
N LEU A 4 13.07 -21.72 -29.08
CA LEU A 4 12.52 -22.46 -27.92
C LEU A 4 12.96 -21.85 -26.59
N SER A 5 14.20 -21.32 -26.52
CA SER A 5 14.74 -20.69 -25.30
C SER A 5 14.06 -19.38 -24.91
N ASN A 6 13.42 -18.67 -25.85
CA ASN A 6 12.80 -17.37 -25.58
C ASN A 6 11.32 -17.42 -25.18
N ARG A 7 10.63 -18.56 -25.29
CA ARG A 7 9.16 -18.62 -25.06
C ARG A 7 8.80 -18.90 -23.59
N GLN A 8 9.02 -20.13 -23.11
CA GLN A 8 8.62 -20.52 -21.76
C GLN A 8 9.51 -19.94 -20.64
N PRO A 9 10.84 -19.89 -20.78
CA PRO A 9 11.70 -19.37 -19.71
C PRO A 9 11.49 -17.88 -19.45
N LEU A 10 11.19 -17.11 -20.50
CA LEU A 10 11.01 -15.66 -20.44
C LEU A 10 9.68 -15.29 -19.77
N VAL A 11 8.62 -16.07 -20.02
CA VAL A 11 7.35 -15.97 -19.29
C VAL A 11 7.53 -16.36 -17.83
N LEU A 12 8.23 -17.46 -17.52
CA LEU A 12 8.49 -17.85 -16.12
C LEU A 12 9.30 -16.78 -15.38
N LEU A 13 10.29 -16.18 -16.05
CA LEU A 13 11.07 -15.08 -15.53
C LEU A 13 10.18 -13.86 -15.21
N SER A 14 9.25 -13.51 -16.11
CA SER A 14 8.29 -12.43 -15.87
C SER A 14 7.42 -12.67 -14.63
N THR A 15 6.90 -13.89 -14.45
CA THR A 15 6.09 -14.24 -13.28
C THR A 15 6.90 -14.25 -11.99
N THR A 16 8.18 -14.61 -12.08
CA THR A 16 9.10 -14.57 -10.94
C THR A 16 9.36 -13.12 -10.53
N PHE A 17 9.65 -12.24 -11.49
CA PHE A 17 9.80 -10.81 -11.24
C PHE A 17 8.54 -10.19 -10.63
N GLN A 18 7.36 -10.49 -11.16
CA GLN A 18 6.09 -10.01 -10.60
C GLN A 18 5.94 -10.38 -9.12
N LYS A 19 6.23 -11.64 -8.78
CA LYS A 19 6.17 -12.12 -7.39
C LYS A 19 7.11 -11.35 -6.47
N TYR A 20 8.38 -11.19 -6.88
CA TYR A 20 9.37 -10.48 -6.06
C TYR A 20 9.09 -8.98 -5.96
N LEU A 21 8.62 -8.33 -7.04
CA LEU A 21 8.23 -6.91 -7.03
C LEU A 21 7.05 -6.67 -6.09
N ARG A 22 6.03 -7.53 -6.16
CA ARG A 22 4.85 -7.45 -5.28
C ARG A 22 5.21 -7.65 -3.82
N GLU A 23 6.10 -8.59 -3.53
CA GLU A 23 6.58 -8.86 -2.18
C GLU A 23 7.41 -7.68 -1.65
N TYR A 24 8.28 -7.11 -2.49
CA TYR A 24 9.09 -5.94 -2.14
C TYR A 24 8.22 -4.71 -1.83
N ALA A 25 7.21 -4.47 -2.66
CA ALA A 25 6.25 -3.37 -2.47
C ALA A 25 5.51 -3.47 -1.13
N HIS A 26 4.98 -4.64 -0.78
CA HIS A 26 4.23 -4.82 0.47
C HIS A 26 5.11 -4.94 1.71
N ARG A 27 6.19 -5.73 1.64
CA ARG A 27 7.00 -6.02 2.83
C ARG A 27 8.01 -4.95 3.16
N VAL A 28 8.58 -4.30 2.14
CA VAL A 28 9.67 -3.36 2.34
C VAL A 28 9.11 -1.95 2.26
N LEU A 29 8.53 -1.55 1.13
CA LEU A 29 8.09 -0.16 0.97
C LEU A 29 6.91 0.17 1.92
N GLN A 30 5.81 -0.58 1.88
CA GLN A 30 4.65 -0.30 2.75
C GLN A 30 4.94 -0.45 4.25
N SER A 31 5.84 -1.36 4.65
CA SER A 31 6.25 -1.49 6.05
C SER A 31 7.09 -0.32 6.55
N ASN A 32 7.72 0.42 5.63
CA ASN A 32 8.53 1.60 5.95
C ASN A 32 7.74 2.91 5.88
N LEU A 33 6.47 2.88 5.45
CA LEU A 33 5.59 4.05 5.57
C LEU A 33 5.07 4.15 7.01
N PRO A 34 5.06 5.36 7.61
CA PRO A 34 4.34 5.59 8.84
C PRO A 34 2.86 5.27 8.57
N ARG A 35 2.29 4.31 9.32
CA ARG A 35 0.86 3.98 9.22
C ARG A 35 0.03 5.17 9.71
N VAL A 36 -0.27 6.10 8.81
CA VAL A 36 -1.34 7.08 9.01
C VAL A 36 -2.63 6.32 8.79
N GLY A 37 -3.18 5.78 9.88
CA GLY A 37 -4.39 4.95 9.81
C GLY A 37 -4.54 3.91 10.91
N ALA A 38 -4.27 4.26 12.17
CA ALA A 38 -4.81 3.49 13.30
C ALA A 38 -6.35 3.58 13.40
N PHE A 39 -6.96 4.43 12.57
CA PHE A 39 -8.40 4.62 12.52
C PHE A 39 -9.12 3.38 11.96
N SER A 40 -8.63 2.77 10.88
CA SER A 40 -9.28 1.61 10.21
C SER A 40 -9.43 0.39 11.13
N SER A 41 -8.39 0.09 11.92
CA SER A 41 -8.40 -1.00 12.92
C SER A 41 -9.43 -0.77 14.04
N SER A 42 -9.68 0.50 14.37
CA SER A 42 -10.60 0.89 15.43
C SER A 42 -12.07 0.77 14.99
N ILE A 43 -12.36 1.03 13.70
CA ILE A 43 -13.73 0.93 13.14
C ILE A 43 -14.21 -0.52 13.00
N THR A 44 -13.32 -1.45 12.62
CA THR A 44 -13.65 -2.87 12.48
C THR A 44 -14.01 -3.51 13.84
N SER A 45 -13.41 -3.04 14.93
CA SER A 45 -13.69 -3.51 16.30
C SER A 45 -15.12 -3.13 16.77
N LEU A 46 -15.66 -2.01 16.28
CA LEU A 46 -17.00 -1.53 16.65
C LEU A 46 -18.10 -2.28 15.94
N SER A 47 -17.93 -2.62 14.66
CA SER A 47 -18.92 -3.40 13.92
C SER A 47 -19.16 -4.76 14.58
N ASN A 48 -18.12 -5.39 15.11
CA ASN A 48 -18.22 -6.67 15.84
C ASN A 48 -18.88 -6.50 17.22
N THR A 49 -18.67 -5.37 17.88
CA THR A 49 -19.24 -5.08 19.21
C THR A 49 -20.72 -4.66 19.12
N ILE A 50 -21.11 -3.86 18.13
CA ILE A 50 -22.51 -3.43 17.91
C ILE A 50 -23.39 -4.62 17.50
N THR A 51 -22.86 -5.51 16.65
CA THR A 51 -23.60 -6.70 16.19
C THR A 51 -23.86 -7.72 17.31
N SER A 52 -23.00 -7.78 18.33
CA SER A 52 -23.17 -8.65 19.50
C SER A 52 -23.97 -8.01 20.64
N ALA A 53 -23.96 -6.69 20.74
CA ALA A 53 -24.62 -5.92 21.80
C ALA A 53 -26.12 -5.64 21.60
N ALA A 54 -26.64 -5.72 20.37
CA ALA A 54 -28.02 -5.33 20.03
C ALA A 54 -29.12 -6.14 20.74
N ASN A 55 -28.78 -7.30 21.33
CA ASN A 55 -29.74 -8.21 21.96
C ASN A 55 -29.84 -8.08 23.49
N THR A 56 -29.05 -7.21 24.14
CA THR A 56 -29.08 -7.06 25.61
C THR A 56 -28.93 -5.60 26.05
N ARG A 57 -29.69 -5.20 27.07
CA ARG A 57 -29.66 -3.85 27.68
C ARG A 57 -28.27 -3.44 28.19
N GLU A 58 -27.44 -4.41 28.58
CA GLU A 58 -26.05 -4.20 29.03
C GLU A 58 -25.09 -3.98 27.85
N GLY A 59 -25.39 -4.55 26.67
CA GLY A 59 -24.61 -4.34 25.45
C GLY A 59 -24.67 -2.90 24.93
N VAL A 60 -25.82 -2.24 25.05
CA VAL A 60 -26.01 -0.85 24.60
C VAL A 60 -25.16 0.14 25.40
N LEU A 61 -24.99 -0.09 26.70
CA LEU A 61 -24.10 0.69 27.57
C LEU A 61 -22.63 0.50 27.19
N SER A 62 -22.21 -0.74 26.88
CA SER A 62 -20.86 -1.02 26.40
C SER A 62 -20.59 -0.38 25.04
N ALA A 63 -21.57 -0.40 24.12
CA ALA A 63 -21.46 0.28 22.83
C ALA A 63 -21.37 1.80 22.99
N ALA A 64 -22.11 2.39 23.94
CA ALA A 64 -22.03 3.81 24.26
C ALA A 64 -20.68 4.20 24.89
N SER A 65 -20.11 3.37 25.77
CA SER A 65 -18.77 3.59 26.32
C SER A 65 -17.67 3.44 25.26
N SER A 66 -17.80 2.49 24.33
CA SER A 66 -16.89 2.39 23.17
C SER A 66 -17.03 3.57 22.21
N ALA A 67 -18.25 4.07 21.99
CA ALA A 67 -18.49 5.28 21.20
C ALA A 67 -17.93 6.54 21.89
N ALA A 68 -18.05 6.66 23.21
CA ALA A 68 -17.44 7.74 23.99
C ALA A 68 -15.91 7.69 23.94
N GLY A 69 -15.31 6.49 23.98
CA GLY A 69 -13.87 6.30 23.78
C GLY A 69 -13.39 6.72 22.39
N LEU A 70 -14.21 6.53 21.35
CA LEU A 70 -13.92 7.05 20.01
C LEU A 70 -14.02 8.57 19.95
N LEU A 71 -15.09 9.15 20.50
CA LEU A 71 -15.25 10.59 20.55
C LEU A 71 -14.08 11.24 21.32
N GLN A 72 -13.57 10.57 22.36
CA GLN A 72 -12.34 10.96 23.05
C GLN A 72 -11.10 10.86 22.15
N SER A 73 -10.96 9.81 21.32
CA SER A 73 -9.87 9.73 20.35
C SER A 73 -10.00 10.75 19.21
N PHE A 74 -11.22 11.06 18.75
CA PHE A 74 -11.49 12.10 17.75
C PHE A 74 -11.21 13.50 18.31
N LEU A 75 -11.62 13.80 19.55
CA LEU A 75 -11.32 15.08 20.21
C LEU A 75 -9.84 15.19 20.55
N LYS A 76 -9.18 14.08 20.87
CA LYS A 76 -7.72 14.02 21.03
C LYS A 76 -6.97 14.13 19.70
N GLU A 77 -7.59 13.79 18.57
CA GLU A 77 -7.08 14.12 17.24
C GLU A 77 -7.40 15.58 16.85
N ALA A 78 -8.50 16.17 17.34
CA ALA A 78 -8.87 17.56 17.08
C ALA A 78 -8.05 18.59 17.90
N GLU A 79 -7.57 18.24 19.10
CA GLU A 79 -6.69 19.10 19.93
C GLU A 79 -5.24 18.60 20.02
N GLY A 80 -4.90 17.47 19.40
CA GLY A 80 -3.63 16.77 19.60
C GLY A 80 -2.80 16.60 18.34
N GLY A 81 -2.53 17.71 17.66
CA GLY A 81 -1.40 17.87 16.74
C GLY A 81 -1.52 17.09 15.45
N VAL A 82 -1.56 17.80 14.32
CA VAL A 82 -1.01 17.24 13.09
C VAL A 82 0.34 16.63 13.47
N LYS A 83 0.48 15.31 13.31
CA LYS A 83 1.78 14.67 13.52
C LYS A 83 2.69 15.21 12.43
N VAL A 84 3.34 16.34 12.70
CA VAL A 84 4.43 16.86 11.92
C VAL A 84 5.43 15.71 11.85
N LEU A 85 5.57 15.13 10.66
CA LEU A 85 6.53 14.08 10.41
C LEU A 85 7.88 14.63 10.88
N SER A 86 8.53 13.91 11.78
CA SER A 86 9.87 14.28 12.20
C SER A 86 10.77 14.31 10.96
N LYS A 87 11.82 15.13 10.96
CA LYS A 87 12.79 15.19 9.84
C LYS A 87 13.30 13.80 9.41
N SER A 88 13.40 12.87 10.37
CA SER A 88 13.73 11.46 10.10
C SER A 88 12.64 10.72 9.33
N GLU A 89 11.36 10.90 9.69
CA GLU A 89 10.21 10.28 9.02
C GLU A 89 10.02 10.88 7.62
N LEU A 90 10.22 12.19 7.46
CA LEU A 90 10.21 12.86 6.16
C LEU A 90 11.28 12.31 5.22
N CYS A 91 12.53 12.15 5.71
CA CYS A 91 13.62 11.57 4.94
C CYS A 91 13.34 10.12 4.54
N GLN A 92 12.72 9.34 5.43
CA GLN A 92 12.30 7.97 5.17
C GLN A 92 11.21 7.93 4.08
N VAL A 93 10.17 8.74 4.19
CA VAL A 93 9.09 8.83 3.18
C VAL A 93 9.66 9.25 1.82
N CYS A 94 10.54 10.25 1.76
CA CYS A 94 11.18 10.67 0.52
C CYS A 94 12.08 9.59 -0.09
N SER A 95 12.82 8.85 0.74
CA SER A 95 13.68 7.75 0.30
C SER A 95 12.84 6.58 -0.25
N VAL A 96 11.73 6.27 0.41
CA VAL A 96 10.76 5.26 -0.05
C VAL A 96 10.06 5.71 -1.33
N LEU A 97 9.67 6.99 -1.44
CA LEU A 97 9.09 7.58 -2.64
C LEU A 97 10.04 7.46 -3.84
N LEU A 98 11.30 7.86 -3.68
CA LEU A 98 12.31 7.78 -4.74
C LEU A 98 12.54 6.32 -5.17
N THR A 99 12.62 5.42 -4.20
CA THR A 99 12.78 3.98 -4.47
C THR A 99 11.57 3.43 -5.22
N ALA A 100 10.34 3.77 -4.80
CA ALA A 100 9.13 3.35 -5.47
C ALA A 100 9.05 3.88 -6.90
N ASN A 101 9.42 5.15 -7.13
CA ASN A 101 9.46 5.76 -8.44
C ASN A 101 10.47 5.06 -9.36
N TYR A 102 11.67 4.79 -8.86
CA TYR A 102 12.68 4.04 -9.61
C TYR A 102 12.22 2.60 -9.94
N CYS A 103 11.61 1.90 -8.98
CA CYS A 103 11.05 0.57 -9.21
C CYS A 103 9.93 0.59 -10.27
N LEU A 104 9.10 1.62 -10.27
CA LEU A 104 8.03 1.81 -11.25
C LEU A 104 8.57 1.98 -12.67
N GLU A 105 9.47 2.94 -12.86
CA GLU A 105 10.09 3.18 -14.17
C GLU A 105 10.85 1.96 -14.68
N THR A 106 11.59 1.28 -13.79
CA THR A 106 12.34 0.07 -14.14
C THR A 106 11.41 -1.09 -14.51
N THR A 107 10.27 -1.23 -13.83
CA THR A 107 9.27 -2.27 -14.13
C THR A 107 8.61 -2.02 -15.49
N GLN A 108 8.29 -0.77 -15.84
CA GLN A 108 7.78 -0.40 -17.17
C GLN A 108 8.80 -0.71 -18.27
N GLN A 109 10.06 -0.34 -18.06
CA GLN A 109 11.13 -0.63 -19.01
C GLN A 109 11.37 -2.15 -19.15
N LEU A 110 11.31 -2.89 -18.05
CA LEU A 110 11.44 -4.34 -18.03
C LEU A 110 10.31 -5.00 -18.81
N GLU A 111 9.07 -4.59 -18.60
CA GLU A 111 7.90 -5.10 -19.32
C GLU A 111 8.06 -4.89 -20.82
N LYS A 112 8.41 -3.66 -21.26
CA LYS A 112 8.67 -3.37 -22.67
C LYS A 112 9.80 -4.22 -23.23
N LYS A 113 10.91 -4.39 -22.49
CA LYS A 113 12.05 -5.21 -22.91
C LYS A 113 11.71 -6.70 -22.99
N LEU A 114 10.85 -7.19 -22.10
CA LEU A 114 10.32 -8.54 -22.16
C LEU A 114 9.44 -8.73 -23.40
N GLN A 115 8.51 -7.80 -23.65
CA GLN A 115 7.60 -7.84 -24.79
C GLN A 115 8.35 -7.76 -26.13
N GLU A 116 9.44 -6.99 -26.22
CA GLU A 116 10.33 -6.93 -27.41
C GLU A 116 11.07 -8.26 -27.70
N ARG A 117 11.23 -9.13 -26.70
CA ARG A 117 12.04 -10.37 -26.79
C ARG A 117 11.20 -11.64 -26.85
N VAL A 118 9.89 -11.52 -26.64
CA VAL A 118 8.92 -12.63 -26.62
C VAL A 118 8.12 -12.62 -27.91
N ASP A 119 7.79 -13.81 -28.42
CA ASP A 119 6.91 -13.95 -29.60
C ASP A 119 5.55 -13.28 -29.36
N GLN A 120 4.99 -12.64 -30.40
CA GLN A 120 3.71 -11.91 -30.38
C GLN A 120 2.53 -12.69 -29.77
N THR A 121 2.61 -14.03 -29.76
CA THR A 121 1.60 -14.94 -29.22
C THR A 121 1.67 -15.15 -27.71
N LEU A 122 2.78 -14.78 -27.06
CA LEU A 122 2.97 -14.86 -25.61
C LEU A 122 3.09 -13.48 -24.95
N THR A 123 3.19 -12.40 -25.73
CA THR A 123 3.20 -11.01 -25.25
C THR A 123 1.98 -10.70 -24.38
N ASP A 124 0.79 -11.18 -24.75
CA ASP A 124 -0.44 -11.01 -23.98
C ASP A 124 -0.40 -11.64 -22.57
N LYS A 125 0.53 -12.59 -22.33
CA LYS A 125 0.71 -13.21 -21.01
C LYS A 125 1.62 -12.41 -20.09
N ILE A 126 2.36 -11.43 -20.62
CA ILE A 126 3.29 -10.60 -19.86
C ILE A 126 2.61 -9.25 -19.61
N ASN A 127 1.84 -9.20 -18.54
CA ASN A 127 1.20 -7.99 -18.05
C ASN A 127 1.76 -7.67 -16.67
N MET A 128 2.54 -6.61 -16.54
CA MET A 128 3.06 -6.11 -15.25
C MET A 128 2.28 -4.89 -14.74
N SER A 129 1.19 -4.52 -15.41
CA SER A 129 0.26 -3.48 -14.97
C SER A 129 -0.14 -3.58 -13.48
N PRO A 130 -0.51 -4.76 -12.91
CA PRO A 130 -0.90 -4.81 -11.51
C PRO A 130 0.26 -4.51 -10.56
N GLU A 131 1.51 -4.82 -10.92
CA GLU A 131 2.68 -4.43 -10.14
C GLU A 131 2.92 -2.92 -10.22
N LEU A 132 2.74 -2.32 -11.41
CA LEU A 132 2.83 -0.86 -11.61
C LEU A 132 1.78 -0.12 -10.77
N ASP A 133 0.55 -0.61 -10.73
CA ASP A 133 -0.53 -0.02 -9.93
C ASP A 133 -0.20 -0.02 -8.42
N ILE A 134 0.47 -1.08 -7.93
CA ILE A 134 0.92 -1.13 -6.53
C ILE A 134 1.97 -0.05 -6.27
N PHE A 135 2.96 0.12 -7.15
CA PHE A 135 3.96 1.18 -7.00
C PHE A 135 3.34 2.57 -7.10
N HIS A 136 2.40 2.79 -8.03
CA HIS A 136 1.62 4.02 -8.12
C HIS A 136 0.85 4.30 -6.82
N GLY A 137 0.23 3.29 -6.22
CA GLY A 137 -0.47 3.41 -4.94
C GLY A 137 0.47 3.82 -3.79
N ILE A 138 1.67 3.24 -3.73
CA ILE A 138 2.69 3.61 -2.73
C ILE A 138 3.19 5.04 -2.95
N ILE A 139 3.49 5.42 -4.20
CA ILE A 139 3.91 6.77 -4.56
C ILE A 139 2.83 7.79 -4.17
N SER A 140 1.56 7.52 -4.51
CA SER A 140 0.44 8.39 -4.18
C SER A 140 0.30 8.56 -2.66
N ASN A 141 0.40 7.47 -1.89
CA ASN A 141 0.37 7.52 -0.43
C ASN A 141 1.54 8.35 0.14
N CYS A 142 2.77 8.11 -0.33
CA CYS A 142 3.92 8.93 0.07
C CYS A 142 3.71 10.42 -0.23
N ILE A 143 3.18 10.76 -1.41
CA ILE A 143 2.87 12.15 -1.78
C ILE A 143 1.81 12.75 -0.85
N GLN A 144 0.73 12.02 -0.56
CA GLN A 144 -0.31 12.48 0.37
C GLN A 144 0.25 12.75 1.77
N LEU A 145 1.13 11.87 2.27
CA LEU A 145 1.82 12.06 3.55
C LEU A 145 2.73 13.30 3.55
N LEU A 146 3.44 13.55 2.45
CA LEU A 146 4.28 14.73 2.29
C LEU A 146 3.45 16.01 2.23
N ILE A 147 2.36 16.03 1.45
CA ILE A 147 1.47 17.19 1.33
C ILE A 147 0.85 17.52 2.68
N HIS A 148 0.31 16.52 3.38
CA HIS A 148 -0.27 16.70 4.72
C HIS A 148 0.75 17.24 5.73
N ASN A 149 2.03 16.93 5.58
CA ASN A 149 3.07 17.49 6.44
C ASN A 149 3.44 18.94 6.10
N ILE A 150 3.25 19.36 4.85
CA ILE A 150 3.54 20.73 4.39
C ILE A 150 2.35 21.67 4.65
N GLU A 151 1.12 21.16 4.54
CA GLU A 151 -0.11 21.94 4.76
C GLU A 151 -0.41 22.21 6.24
N ALA A 152 0.20 21.43 7.13
CA ALA A 152 0.12 21.56 8.58
C ALA A 152 1.03 22.64 9.17
#